data_AF-A0A2C9SVA8-F1
#
_entry.id   AF-A0A2C9SVA8-F1
#
_cell.length_a   1.000
_cell.length_b   1.000
_cell.length_c   1.000
_cell.angle_alpha   90.00
_cell.angle_beta   90.00
_cell.angle_gamma   90.00
#
_symmetry.space_group_name_H-M   'P 1'
#
loop_
_entity.id
_entity.type
_entity.pdbx_description
1 polymer ?
#
loop_
_entity_poly.entity_id
_entity_poly.type
_entity_poly.pdbx_seq_one_letter_code
_entity_poly.pdbx_strand_id
1 'polypeptide(L)' 'MIGHSSAPGYRWAWQTKAWSGGAREPAAVLFQTEVVTASDPGALIDGVNVDVDDVLAPDFGQWDLSR' A
#
# COMPACT_ATOMS: atom_id res chain seq x y z
N MET A 1 -1.88 10.21 -15.47
CA MET A 1 -1.44 8.82 -15.71
C MET A 1 -0.58 8.39 -14.53
N ILE A 2 -0.72 7.16 -14.03
CA ILE A 2 0.12 6.63 -12.94
C ILE A 2 1.43 6.12 -13.53
N GLY A 3 2.55 6.43 -12.87
CA GLY A 3 3.90 6.00 -13.24
C GLY A 3 4.09 4.48 -13.26
N HIS A 4 5.08 4.03 -14.00
CA HIS A 4 5.40 2.60 -14.13
C HIS A 4 6.44 2.19 -13.11
N SER A 5 6.14 1.11 -12.38
CA SER A 5 7.16 0.40 -11.62
C SER A 5 8.12 -0.30 -12.58
N SER A 6 9.38 -0.46 -12.18
CA SER A 6 10.31 -1.35 -12.90
C SER A 6 9.92 -2.83 -12.78
N ALA A 7 9.05 -3.19 -11.81
CA ALA A 7 8.46 -4.52 -11.72
C ALA A 7 7.42 -4.74 -12.84
N PRO A 8 7.53 -5.79 -13.66
CA PRO A 8 6.61 -6.03 -14.77
C PRO A 8 5.14 -6.12 -14.36
N GLY A 9 4.27 -5.40 -15.07
CA GLY A 9 2.82 -5.40 -14.82
C GLY A 9 2.35 -4.47 -13.70
N TYR A 10 3.27 -3.83 -12.97
CA TYR A 10 2.96 -2.96 -11.85
C TYR A 10 3.06 -1.46 -12.19
N ARG A 11 2.35 -0.66 -11.41
CA ARG A 11 2.34 0.80 -11.43
C ARG A 11 2.61 1.28 -10.02
N TRP A 12 3.28 2.41 -9.86
CA TRP A 12 3.43 3.03 -8.54
C TRP A 12 2.10 3.63 -8.06
N ALA A 13 1.12 2.76 -7.86
CA ALA A 13 -0.18 3.01 -7.31
C ALA A 13 -0.22 2.42 -5.90
N TRP A 14 -0.71 3.22 -4.98
CA TRP A 14 -1.08 2.81 -3.64
C TRP A 14 -2.60 2.77 -3.55
N GLN A 15 -3.15 1.61 -3.22
CA GLN A 15 -4.59 1.39 -3.12
C GLN A 15 -4.99 1.22 -1.66
N THR A 16 -6.16 1.75 -1.26
CA THR A 16 -6.71 1.55 0.09
C THR A 16 -7.96 0.68 0.09
N LYS A 17 -8.03 -0.28 1.01
CA LYS A 17 -9.21 -1.11 1.26
C LYS A 17 -10.45 -0.27 1.60
N ALA A 18 -10.27 0.84 2.32
CA ALA A 18 -11.37 1.68 2.78
C ALA A 18 -12.19 2.28 1.64
N TRP A 19 -11.55 2.60 0.51
CA TRP A 19 -12.22 3.23 -0.64
C TRP A 19 -12.39 2.28 -1.82
N SER A 20 -11.75 1.12 -1.82
CA SER A 20 -11.94 0.10 -2.86
C SER A 20 -13.02 -0.94 -2.53
N GLY A 21 -13.60 -0.88 -1.32
CA GLY A 21 -14.52 -1.93 -0.85
C GLY A 21 -13.84 -3.31 -0.75
N GLY A 22 -12.52 -3.32 -0.54
CA GLY A 22 -11.70 -4.53 -0.52
C GLY A 22 -11.35 -5.12 -1.90
N ALA A 23 -11.84 -4.54 -3.00
CA ALA A 23 -11.36 -4.95 -4.34
C ALA A 23 -9.89 -4.57 -4.50
N ARG A 24 -9.08 -5.47 -5.09
CA ARG A 24 -7.64 -5.26 -5.31
C ARG A 24 -7.34 -5.04 -6.79
N GLU A 25 -6.69 -3.92 -7.10
CA GLU A 25 -6.15 -3.61 -8.43
C GLU A 25 -4.85 -4.40 -8.65
N PRO A 26 -4.80 -5.34 -9.60
CA PRO A 26 -3.61 -6.17 -9.82
C PRO A 26 -2.33 -5.37 -10.06
N ALA A 27 -2.41 -4.19 -10.69
CA ALA A 27 -1.24 -3.38 -10.99
C ALA A 27 -0.71 -2.53 -9.82
N ALA A 28 -1.39 -2.45 -8.67
CA ALA A 28 -0.92 -1.66 -7.53
C ALA A 28 0.30 -2.29 -6.83
N VAL A 29 1.26 -1.45 -6.43
CA VAL A 29 2.49 -1.88 -5.73
C VAL A 29 2.34 -1.90 -4.21
N LEU A 30 1.36 -1.16 -3.67
CA LEU A 30 1.03 -1.10 -2.25
C LEU A 30 -0.47 -1.25 -2.05
N PHE A 31 -0.87 -1.94 -1.00
CA PHE A 31 -2.28 -2.06 -0.58
C PHE A 31 -2.45 -1.85 0.93
N GLN A 32 -3.22 -0.83 1.30
CA GLN A 32 -3.56 -0.54 2.69
C GLN A 32 -4.64 -1.52 3.16
N THR A 33 -4.22 -2.51 3.96
CA THR A 33 -5.04 -3.65 4.36
C THR A 33 -5.73 -3.45 5.70
N GLU A 34 -5.08 -2.71 6.60
CA GLU A 34 -5.63 -2.23 7.87
C GLU A 34 -5.65 -0.71 7.88
N VAL A 35 -6.79 -0.15 8.31
CA VAL A 35 -7.02 1.30 8.36
C VAL A 35 -7.46 1.64 9.78
N VAL A 36 -6.76 2.58 10.40
CA VAL A 36 -7.08 3.07 11.73
C VAL A 36 -8.43 3.77 11.68
N THR A 37 -9.36 3.27 12.48
CA THR A 37 -10.69 3.85 12.69
C THR A 37 -10.97 3.97 14.18
N ALA A 38 -12.06 4.65 14.53
CA ALA A 38 -12.48 4.76 15.93
C ALA A 38 -12.85 3.41 16.57
N SER A 39 -13.38 2.47 15.77
CA SER A 39 -13.80 1.13 16.23
C SER A 39 -12.74 0.06 16.08
N ASP A 40 -11.75 0.29 15.22
CA ASP A 40 -10.64 -0.60 14.96
C ASP A 40 -9.36 0.24 14.88
N PRO A 41 -8.63 0.39 16.00
CA PRO A 41 -7.49 1.28 16.08
C PRO A 41 -6.26 0.76 15.33
N GLY A 42 -6.31 -0.41 14.68
CA GLY A 42 -5.18 -0.96 13.93
C GLY A 42 -3.99 -1.35 14.80
N ALA A 43 -2.81 -1.42 14.18
CA ALA A 43 -1.56 -1.78 14.87
C ALA A 43 -1.05 -0.62 15.74
N LEU A 44 -0.52 -0.94 16.94
CA LEU A 44 0.07 0.04 17.85
C LEU A 44 1.61 -0.10 17.86
N ILE A 45 2.32 0.97 17.49
CA ILE A 45 3.80 1.04 17.53
C ILE A 45 4.19 2.26 18.34
N ASP A 46 4.96 2.06 19.43
CA ASP A 46 5.42 3.12 20.32
C ASP A 46 4.32 4.09 20.80
N GLY A 47 3.12 3.55 21.06
CA GLY A 47 1.97 4.32 21.52
C GLY A 47 1.18 5.04 20.41
N VAL A 48 1.52 4.81 19.14
CA VAL A 48 0.84 5.38 17.98
C VAL A 48 0.13 4.27 17.19
N ASN A 49 -1.15 4.48 16.93
CA ASN A 49 -1.93 3.62 16.04
C ASN A 49 -1.55 3.91 14.58
N VAL A 50 -1.25 2.88 13.81
CA VAL A 50 -0.79 2.99 12.41
C VAL A 50 -1.62 2.13 11.48
N ASP A 51 -1.78 2.62 10.26
CA ASP A 51 -2.28 1.82 9.14
C ASP A 51 -1.23 0.76 8.76
N VAL A 52 -1.68 -0.32 8.13
CA VAL A 52 -0.79 -1.39 7.63
C VAL A 52 -0.92 -1.51 6.12
N ASP A 53 0.22 -1.44 5.44
CA ASP A 53 0.34 -1.56 4.00
C ASP A 53 1.12 -2.81 3.59
N ASP A 54 0.54 -3.62 2.72
CA ASP A 54 1.20 -4.75 2.09
C ASP A 54 2.05 -4.27 0.91
N VAL A 55 3.30 -4.76 0.83
CA VAL A 55 4.19 -4.56 -0.32
C VAL A 55 3.93 -5.66 -1.35
N LEU A 56 3.51 -5.26 -2.55
CA LEU A 56 3.01 -6.19 -3.58
C LEU A 56 3.97 -6.37 -4.76
N ALA A 57 4.99 -5.51 -4.87
CA ALA A 57 5.99 -5.58 -5.91
C ALA A 57 7.38 -5.22 -5.36
N PRO A 58 8.48 -5.74 -5.98
CA PRO A 58 9.84 -5.42 -5.55
C PRO A 58 10.22 -3.94 -5.70
N ASP A 59 9.69 -3.24 -6.72
CA ASP A 59 9.83 -1.79 -6.87
C ASP A 59 8.49 -1.12 -6.55
N PHE A 60 8.31 -0.78 -5.29
CA PHE A 60 7.13 -0.11 -4.78
C PHE A 60 7.32 1.40 -4.62
N GLY A 61 8.42 1.94 -5.14
CA GLY A 61 8.77 3.36 -5.04
C GLY A 61 9.71 3.70 -3.87
N GLN A 62 10.34 2.69 -3.25
CA GLN A 62 11.34 2.93 -2.20
C GLN A 62 12.52 3.74 -2.75
N TRP A 63 13.09 4.60 -1.89
CA TRP A 63 14.10 5.57 -2.34
C TRP A 63 15.42 4.91 -2.71
N ASP A 64 15.87 3.93 -1.92
CA ASP A 64 17.19 3.31 -2.05
C ASP A 64 17.22 2.11 -3.02
N LEU A 65 16.32 2.08 -4.00
CA LEU A 65 16.37 1.09 -5.08
C LEU A 65 17.14 1.67 -6.27
N SER A 66 18.24 1.02 -6.66
CA SER A 66 18.92 1.30 -7.93
C SER A 66 18.01 0.88 -9.09
N ARG A 67 17.67 1.84 -9.96
CA ARG A 67 16.76 1.67 -11.10
C ARG A 67 17.48 1.92 -12.42
#